data_AF-A0A3A1YX80-F1
#
_entry.id   AF-A0A3A1YX80-F1
#
_cell.length_a   1.000
_cell.length_b   1.000
_cell.length_c   1.000
_cell.angle_alpha   90.00
_cell.angle_beta   90.00
_cell.angle_gamma   90.00
#
_symmetry.space_group_name_H-M   'P 1'
#
loop_
_entity.id
_entity.type
_entity.pdbx_description
1 polymer ?
#
loop_
_entity_poly.entity_id
_entity_poly.type
_entity_poly.pdbx_seq_one_letter_code
_entity_poly.pdbx_strand_id
1 'polypeptide(L)'
;MRPVSKQATKLSHPWAWTPQALADGLHFHASGTSWQDVLPRPGRLDQCFWTAEHALIAQTYISEWPCTAHIKFHESDFGKRVTPRDHLIWDLAKQLGADAQILASDPCDRPTSWRYDGNEVTYQHVIDWLATLGYEHNESIPNRSYTVKLDSANQYQILPAKARPQGRLVIIDPLPGMNIKDFALDEGDLTDLQYHKVDQIEQAFLSGADCVRINDFCQSSDFGNVGHISYGYSAKAIAQHQAAGRVLTISATRRDWTALSNSEELMTADFMDWHFSTVLDAIAKDEEVPSEVVMAHGERLDDILAGHPNLPVTYSATLDPNDFARRAADEQLVEKLRAKIRVGDMVSQRALFAYNEQGKLVPCGLDNSTENALIEAARLEGKVVPVNTYFITEAGQPLLIGELEEVVRELDAQNERNDARLNSRLMPA
;
A
#
# COMPACT_ATOMS: atom_id res chain seq x y z
N MET A 1 -32.23 23.35 0.29
CA MET A 1 -30.81 23.27 0.70
C MET A 1 -30.03 24.24 -0.18
N ARG A 2 -29.31 25.20 0.39
CA ARG A 2 -28.38 26.03 -0.38
C ARG A 2 -27.13 25.18 -0.66
N PRO A 3 -26.53 25.24 -1.86
CA PRO A 3 -25.28 24.54 -2.12
C PRO A 3 -24.22 25.14 -1.18
N VAL A 4 -23.63 24.28 -0.35
CA VAL A 4 -22.47 24.64 0.46
C VAL A 4 -21.37 25.05 -0.52
N SER A 5 -20.86 26.27 -0.44
CA SER A 5 -19.68 26.65 -1.24
C SER A 5 -18.56 25.69 -0.86
N LYS A 6 -18.00 24.97 -1.82
CA LYS A 6 -16.87 24.07 -1.60
C LYS A 6 -15.67 24.92 -1.13
N GLN A 7 -15.48 25.04 0.17
CA GLN A 7 -14.19 25.44 0.72
C GLN A 7 -13.16 24.47 0.18
N ALA A 8 -12.04 24.99 -0.35
CA ALA A 8 -10.91 24.16 -0.76
C ALA A 8 -10.50 23.27 0.43
N THR A 9 -10.39 21.98 0.17
CA THR A 9 -10.02 20.94 1.15
C THR A 9 -8.53 20.65 1.01
N LYS A 10 -7.87 20.12 2.05
CA LYS A 10 -6.45 19.73 1.92
C LYS A 10 -6.26 18.71 0.78
N LEU A 11 -7.23 17.80 0.63
CA LEU A 11 -7.23 16.78 -0.42
C LEU A 11 -7.54 17.32 -1.82
N SER A 12 -8.00 18.57 -1.96
CA SER A 12 -8.24 19.17 -3.28
C SER A 12 -6.99 19.75 -3.93
N HIS A 13 -6.00 20.13 -3.11
CA HIS A 13 -4.71 20.68 -3.55
C HIS A 13 -3.60 20.12 -2.66
N PRO A 14 -3.39 18.79 -2.63
CA PRO A 14 -2.41 18.16 -1.75
C PRO A 14 -0.99 18.72 -1.95
N TRP A 15 -0.61 19.02 -3.20
CA TRP A 15 0.68 19.61 -3.58
C TRP A 15 0.95 21.00 -3.01
N ALA A 16 -0.04 21.68 -2.43
CA ALA A 16 0.15 22.96 -1.75
C ALA A 16 0.70 22.82 -0.32
N TRP A 17 0.90 21.58 0.16
CA TRP A 17 1.29 21.27 1.53
C TRP A 17 2.48 20.34 1.53
N THR A 18 3.41 20.51 2.47
CA THR A 18 4.44 19.47 2.69
C THR A 18 3.74 18.18 3.15
N PRO A 19 4.32 16.99 2.92
CA PRO A 19 3.71 15.73 3.36
C PRO A 19 3.27 15.75 4.83
N GLN A 20 4.10 16.33 5.71
CA GLN A 20 3.81 16.46 7.14
C GLN A 20 2.64 17.43 7.41
N ALA A 21 2.64 18.60 6.77
CA ALA A 21 1.57 19.58 6.95
C ALA A 21 0.24 19.10 6.33
N LEU A 22 0.32 18.29 5.27
CA LEU A 22 -0.84 17.63 4.67
C LEU A 22 -1.41 16.61 5.65
N ALA A 23 -0.59 15.70 6.17
CA ALA A 23 -0.99 14.63 7.08
C ALA A 23 -1.55 15.16 8.41
N ASP A 24 -1.06 16.31 8.88
CA ASP A 24 -1.55 16.94 10.10
C ASP A 24 -3.07 17.22 10.04
N GLY A 25 -3.83 16.63 10.97
CA GLY A 25 -5.29 16.73 11.02
C GLY A 25 -6.06 15.89 9.99
N LEU A 26 -5.40 15.05 9.19
CA LEU A 26 -6.07 14.00 8.41
C LEU A 26 -6.29 12.74 9.26
N HIS A 27 -7.34 12.00 8.95
CA HIS A 27 -7.62 10.70 9.56
C HIS A 27 -7.45 9.58 8.53
N PHE A 28 -6.96 8.42 8.97
CA PHE A 28 -6.51 7.33 8.11
C PHE A 28 -7.17 6.01 8.51
N HIS A 29 -7.70 5.26 7.57
CA HIS A 29 -8.14 3.87 7.78
C HIS A 29 -7.46 2.98 6.76
N ALA A 30 -6.96 1.82 7.16
CA ALA A 30 -6.46 0.85 6.19
C ALA A 30 -7.13 -0.51 6.35
N SER A 31 -7.30 -1.20 5.23
CA SER A 31 -7.89 -2.53 5.21
C SER A 31 -7.27 -3.38 4.12
N GLY A 32 -6.94 -4.63 4.46
CA GLY A 32 -6.62 -5.68 3.48
C GLY A 32 -7.86 -6.30 2.82
N THR A 33 -9.05 -5.92 3.28
CA THR A 33 -10.31 -6.51 2.80
C THR A 33 -10.67 -5.96 1.42
N SER A 34 -11.09 -6.87 0.53
CA SER A 34 -11.66 -6.49 -0.76
C SER A 34 -12.98 -5.75 -0.57
N TRP A 35 -13.13 -4.56 -1.17
CA TRP A 35 -14.40 -3.83 -1.21
C TRP A 35 -14.85 -3.75 -2.66
N GLN A 36 -16.05 -4.29 -2.93
CA GLN A 36 -16.70 -4.13 -4.22
C GLN A 36 -17.38 -2.76 -4.36
N ASP A 37 -17.69 -2.12 -3.23
CA ASP A 37 -18.31 -0.79 -3.18
C ASP A 37 -17.27 0.28 -2.83
N VAL A 38 -17.46 1.48 -3.38
CA VAL A 38 -16.58 2.64 -3.14
C VAL A 38 -16.76 3.23 -1.74
N LEU A 39 -17.93 3.03 -1.12
CA LEU A 39 -18.26 3.62 0.17
C LEU A 39 -17.55 2.85 1.30
N PRO A 40 -16.69 3.50 2.11
CA PRO A 40 -16.25 2.91 3.36
C PRO A 40 -17.46 2.67 4.26
N ARG A 41 -17.55 1.46 4.83
CA ARG A 41 -18.69 1.05 5.67
C ARG A 41 -18.26 0.87 7.11
N PRO A 42 -19.07 1.34 8.07
CA PRO A 42 -18.80 1.06 9.47
C PRO A 42 -18.77 -0.44 9.78
N GLY A 43 -18.07 -0.78 10.86
CA GLY A 43 -18.05 -2.10 11.46
C GLY A 43 -19.46 -2.58 11.84
N ARG A 44 -19.70 -3.88 11.74
CA ARG A 44 -21.02 -4.45 12.03
C ARG A 44 -21.38 -4.37 13.52
N LEU A 45 -20.37 -4.50 14.39
CA LEU A 45 -20.57 -4.63 15.83
C LEU A 45 -20.89 -3.28 16.49
N ASP A 46 -20.08 -2.28 16.19
CA ASP A 46 -20.08 -0.96 16.84
C ASP A 46 -20.65 0.16 15.95
N GLN A 47 -20.95 -0.13 14.67
CA GLN A 47 -21.40 0.84 13.69
C GLN A 47 -20.43 2.02 13.50
N CYS A 48 -19.13 1.80 13.76
CA CYS A 48 -18.06 2.78 13.58
C CYS A 48 -17.20 2.48 12.35
N PHE A 49 -16.89 3.50 11.57
CA PHE A 49 -15.77 3.46 10.64
C PHE A 49 -14.53 4.03 11.36
N TRP A 50 -13.69 3.15 11.89
CA TRP A 50 -12.53 3.51 12.69
C TRP A 50 -11.36 4.00 11.85
N THR A 51 -10.70 5.06 12.32
CA THR A 51 -9.55 5.69 11.67
C THR A 51 -8.51 6.06 12.73
N ALA A 52 -7.23 6.07 12.37
CA ALA A 52 -6.12 6.57 13.17
C ALA A 52 -5.68 7.97 12.71
N GLU A 53 -4.89 8.66 13.52
CA GLU A 53 -4.30 9.98 13.19
C GLU A 53 -3.11 9.88 12.23
N HIS A 54 -2.59 8.68 12.00
CA HIS A 54 -1.38 8.47 11.20
C HIS A 54 -1.55 7.31 10.21
N ALA A 55 -1.01 7.49 9.00
CA ALA A 55 -1.02 6.46 7.94
C ALA A 55 -0.31 5.17 8.38
N LEU A 56 0.84 5.30 9.07
CA LEU A 56 1.58 4.14 9.59
C LEU A 56 0.70 3.28 10.50
N ILE A 57 -0.01 3.92 11.43
CA ILE A 57 -0.89 3.25 12.39
C ILE A 57 -2.04 2.58 11.67
N ALA A 58 -2.70 3.29 10.75
CA ALA A 58 -3.78 2.69 9.98
C ALA A 58 -3.31 1.44 9.22
N GLN A 59 -2.12 1.47 8.62
CA GLN A 59 -1.57 0.39 7.80
C GLN A 59 -1.12 -0.85 8.59
N THR A 60 -1.04 -0.81 9.92
CA THR A 60 -0.83 -2.01 10.74
C THR A 60 -2.06 -2.91 10.75
N TYR A 61 -3.25 -2.34 10.55
CA TYR A 61 -4.52 -3.07 10.48
C TYR A 61 -4.71 -3.80 9.13
N ILE A 62 -3.84 -3.55 8.14
CA ILE A 62 -3.75 -4.45 6.98
C ILE A 62 -3.13 -5.74 7.48
N SER A 63 -3.91 -6.83 7.45
CA SER A 63 -3.50 -8.12 7.98
C SER A 63 -2.14 -8.56 7.45
N GLU A 64 -1.38 -9.28 8.29
CA GLU A 64 -0.17 -9.95 7.85
C GLU A 64 -0.45 -10.90 6.69
N TRP A 65 0.65 -11.35 6.06
CA TRP A 65 0.54 -12.41 5.08
C TRP A 65 -0.15 -13.64 5.71
N PRO A 66 -1.27 -14.12 5.16
CA PRO A 66 -2.19 -15.01 5.89
C PRO A 66 -1.62 -16.39 6.17
N CYS A 67 -0.58 -16.81 5.44
CA CYS A 67 0.01 -18.13 5.59
C CYS A 67 1.52 -18.07 5.44
N THR A 68 2.25 -18.30 6.53
CA THR A 68 3.70 -18.50 6.51
C THR A 68 4.03 -19.93 6.91
N ALA A 69 5.19 -20.41 6.47
CA ALA A 69 5.75 -21.68 6.92
C ALA A 69 7.20 -21.50 7.33
N HIS A 70 7.60 -22.23 8.37
CA HIS A 70 8.99 -22.30 8.80
C HIS A 70 9.65 -23.52 8.17
N ILE A 71 10.75 -23.31 7.45
CA ILE A 71 11.52 -24.38 6.81
C ILE A 71 12.93 -24.35 7.37
N LYS A 72 13.47 -25.52 7.70
CA LYS A 72 14.81 -25.68 8.25
C LYS A 72 15.59 -26.69 7.42
N PHE A 73 16.82 -26.34 7.07
CA PHE A 73 17.73 -27.19 6.33
C PHE A 73 19.00 -27.43 7.14
N HIS A 74 19.30 -28.70 7.43
CA HIS A 74 20.57 -29.08 8.05
C HIS A 74 21.70 -29.03 7.02
N GLU A 75 22.86 -28.50 7.40
CA GLU A 75 24.01 -28.38 6.48
C GLU A 75 24.46 -29.74 5.92
N SER A 76 24.34 -30.79 6.72
CA SER A 76 24.63 -32.17 6.31
C SER A 76 23.69 -32.70 5.22
N ASP A 77 22.57 -32.01 4.97
CA ASP A 77 21.56 -32.39 3.98
C ASP A 77 21.66 -31.59 2.67
N PHE A 78 22.47 -30.53 2.58
CA PHE A 78 22.46 -29.63 1.41
C PHE A 78 22.68 -30.36 0.08
N GLY A 79 23.61 -31.31 0.04
CA GLY A 79 23.89 -32.13 -1.15
C GLY A 79 22.92 -33.29 -1.36
N LYS A 80 22.00 -33.56 -0.43
CA LYS A 80 21.02 -34.66 -0.54
C LYS A 80 19.86 -34.23 -1.42
N ARG A 81 19.22 -35.23 -2.04
CA ARG A 81 18.00 -35.04 -2.83
C ARG A 81 16.83 -34.80 -1.90
N VAL A 82 15.96 -33.85 -2.26
CA VAL A 82 14.69 -33.68 -1.57
C VAL A 82 13.82 -34.90 -1.80
N THR A 83 13.20 -35.42 -0.75
CA THR A 83 12.39 -36.64 -0.83
C THR A 83 10.89 -36.35 -0.74
N PRO A 84 10.02 -37.17 -1.37
CA PRO A 84 8.56 -37.05 -1.24
C PRO A 84 8.00 -37.15 0.19
N ARG A 85 8.83 -37.55 1.17
CA ARG A 85 8.44 -37.64 2.57
C ARG A 85 8.34 -36.28 3.25
N ASP A 86 9.09 -35.28 2.78
CA ASP A 86 9.08 -33.92 3.32
C ASP A 86 8.02 -33.08 2.60
N HIS A 87 6.73 -33.30 2.88
CA HIS A 87 5.60 -32.75 2.11
C HIS A 87 5.79 -31.30 1.63
N LEU A 88 6.09 -30.37 2.54
CA LEU A 88 6.30 -28.97 2.17
C LEU A 88 7.52 -28.79 1.26
N ILE A 89 8.70 -29.31 1.65
CA ILE A 89 9.94 -29.13 0.87
C ILE A 89 9.85 -29.85 -0.48
N TRP A 90 9.16 -31.00 -0.53
CA TRP A 90 8.86 -31.72 -1.77
C TRP A 90 7.95 -30.91 -2.69
N ASP A 91 6.94 -30.24 -2.16
CA ASP A 91 6.10 -29.32 -2.95
C ASP A 91 6.91 -28.17 -3.56
N LEU A 92 7.96 -27.70 -2.87
CA LEU A 92 8.90 -26.72 -3.43
C LEU A 92 9.81 -27.33 -4.49
N ALA A 93 10.33 -28.52 -4.23
CA ALA A 93 11.17 -29.23 -5.18
C ALA A 93 10.41 -29.49 -6.50
N LYS A 94 9.11 -29.81 -6.44
CA LYS A 94 8.24 -29.92 -7.63
C LYS A 94 8.13 -28.61 -8.42
N GLN A 95 8.11 -27.46 -7.75
CA GLN A 95 8.13 -26.14 -8.44
C GLN A 95 9.44 -25.91 -9.21
N LEU A 96 10.52 -26.57 -8.78
CA LEU A 96 11.82 -26.62 -9.46
C LEU A 96 11.93 -27.78 -10.47
N GLY A 97 10.84 -28.51 -10.71
CA GLY A 97 10.78 -29.61 -11.66
C GLY A 97 11.19 -30.98 -11.11
N ALA A 98 11.28 -31.14 -9.78
CA ALA A 98 11.46 -32.47 -9.19
C ALA A 98 10.26 -33.36 -9.51
N ASP A 99 10.54 -34.63 -9.80
CA ASP A 99 9.51 -35.63 -10.03
C ASP A 99 9.92 -36.99 -9.46
N ALA A 100 8.96 -37.70 -8.90
CA ALA A 100 9.15 -39.03 -8.35
C ALA A 100 7.85 -39.85 -8.40
N GLN A 101 7.97 -41.09 -8.83
CA GLN A 101 6.92 -42.08 -8.70
C GLN A 101 6.90 -42.65 -7.28
N ILE A 102 5.76 -42.52 -6.58
CA ILE A 102 5.54 -43.17 -5.29
C ILE A 102 5.25 -44.65 -5.52
N LEU A 103 6.07 -45.52 -4.94
CA LEU A 103 5.95 -46.98 -5.07
C LEU A 103 5.19 -47.60 -3.89
N ALA A 104 5.29 -46.99 -2.71
CA ALA A 104 4.57 -47.40 -1.52
C ALA A 104 4.35 -46.22 -0.56
N SER A 105 3.23 -46.27 0.16
CA SER A 105 2.88 -45.32 1.23
C SER A 105 2.52 -46.06 2.51
N ASP A 106 2.65 -45.39 3.65
CA ASP A 106 2.16 -45.90 4.94
C ASP A 106 0.63 -45.72 5.07
N PRO A 107 -0.03 -46.22 6.14
CA PRO A 107 -1.47 -46.08 6.35
C PRO A 107 -1.98 -44.63 6.52
N CYS A 108 -1.09 -43.64 6.60
CA CYS A 108 -1.41 -42.22 6.64
C CYS A 108 -1.10 -41.52 5.31
N ASP A 109 -0.98 -42.29 4.21
CA ASP A 109 -0.64 -41.84 2.87
C ASP A 109 0.71 -41.13 2.75
N ARG A 110 1.62 -41.33 3.71
CA ARG A 110 2.98 -40.78 3.63
C ARG A 110 3.86 -41.68 2.77
N PRO A 111 4.57 -41.16 1.77
CA PRO A 111 5.49 -41.96 0.97
C PRO A 111 6.53 -42.67 1.83
N THR A 112 6.69 -43.98 1.62
CA THR A 112 7.73 -44.81 2.27
C THR A 112 8.72 -45.40 1.26
N SER A 113 8.36 -45.46 -0.02
CA SER A 113 9.23 -45.86 -1.11
C SER A 113 8.88 -45.07 -2.38
N TRP A 114 9.90 -44.63 -3.12
CA TRP A 114 9.74 -43.86 -4.34
C TRP A 114 10.93 -44.10 -5.29
N ARG A 115 10.71 -43.78 -6.56
CA ARG A 115 11.73 -43.74 -7.60
C ARG A 115 11.71 -42.37 -8.26
N TYR A 116 12.88 -41.74 -8.44
CA TYR A 116 12.98 -40.48 -9.17
C TYR A 116 12.88 -40.76 -10.67
N ASP A 117 11.92 -40.09 -11.32
CA ASP A 117 11.63 -40.29 -12.74
C ASP A 117 11.97 -39.03 -13.58
N GLY A 118 12.51 -37.97 -12.95
CA GLY A 118 12.82 -36.68 -13.58
C GLY A 118 14.05 -35.97 -13.01
N ASN A 119 14.01 -34.63 -13.02
CA ASN A 119 15.13 -33.80 -12.55
C ASN A 119 15.38 -33.99 -11.05
N GLU A 120 16.66 -34.13 -10.70
CA GLU A 120 17.06 -34.28 -9.30
C GLU A 120 17.24 -32.90 -8.66
N VAL A 121 16.34 -32.56 -7.75
CA VAL A 121 16.42 -31.34 -6.95
C VAL A 121 17.01 -31.66 -5.58
N THR A 122 18.08 -30.94 -5.21
CA THR A 122 18.73 -31.05 -3.90
C THR A 122 18.19 -30.00 -2.94
N TYR A 123 18.45 -30.16 -1.64
CA TYR A 123 18.12 -29.11 -0.68
C TYR A 123 18.89 -27.81 -0.97
N GLN A 124 20.12 -27.88 -1.49
CA GLN A 124 20.86 -26.70 -1.95
C GLN A 124 20.14 -25.96 -3.09
N HIS A 125 19.58 -26.68 -4.07
CA HIS A 125 18.80 -26.04 -5.15
C HIS A 125 17.58 -25.29 -4.59
N VAL A 126 16.88 -25.86 -3.60
CA VAL A 126 15.75 -25.19 -2.93
C VAL A 126 16.24 -23.93 -2.20
N ILE A 127 17.36 -24.00 -1.47
CA ILE A 127 17.96 -22.86 -0.79
C ILE A 127 18.34 -21.75 -1.78
N ASP A 128 19.01 -22.10 -2.88
CA ASP A 128 19.42 -21.13 -3.90
C ASP A 128 18.20 -20.46 -4.53
N TRP A 129 17.14 -21.23 -4.80
CA TRP A 129 15.89 -20.69 -5.29
C TRP A 129 15.21 -19.74 -4.29
N LEU A 130 15.16 -20.09 -3.00
CA LEU A 130 14.65 -19.19 -1.96
C LEU A 130 15.43 -17.86 -1.92
N ALA A 131 16.75 -17.90 -2.12
CA ALA A 131 17.56 -16.70 -2.24
C ALA A 131 17.18 -15.86 -3.48
N THR A 132 16.87 -16.48 -4.63
CA THR A 132 16.38 -15.74 -5.81
C THR A 132 15.04 -15.04 -5.57
N LEU A 133 14.23 -15.58 -4.65
CA LEU A 133 12.98 -14.98 -4.22
C LEU A 133 13.16 -13.88 -3.16
N GLY A 134 14.40 -13.65 -2.71
CA GLY A 134 14.77 -12.65 -1.72
C GLY A 134 14.63 -13.11 -0.27
N TYR A 135 14.51 -14.41 0.00
CA TYR A 135 14.51 -14.90 1.37
C TYR A 135 15.94 -15.00 1.91
N GLU A 136 16.13 -14.40 3.08
CA GLU A 136 17.35 -14.52 3.86
C GLU A 136 17.16 -15.56 4.97
N HIS A 137 18.23 -16.25 5.34
CA HIS A 137 18.19 -17.23 6.43
C HIS A 137 18.44 -16.53 7.76
N ASN A 138 17.80 -17.02 8.83
CA ASN A 138 18.02 -16.48 10.16
C ASN A 138 19.37 -16.97 10.73
N GLU A 139 20.37 -16.10 10.79
CA GLU A 139 21.70 -16.39 11.30
C GLU A 139 21.73 -16.74 12.80
N SER A 140 20.71 -16.32 13.57
CA SER A 140 20.63 -16.58 15.01
C SER A 140 20.17 -18.00 15.37
N ILE A 141 19.74 -18.79 14.37
CA ILE A 141 19.23 -20.15 14.57
C ILE A 141 20.23 -21.14 13.95
N PRO A 142 20.69 -22.17 14.69
CA PRO A 142 21.49 -23.24 14.09
C PRO A 142 20.69 -23.92 12.97
N ASN A 143 21.35 -24.18 11.83
CA ASN A 143 20.75 -24.61 10.55
C ASN A 143 20.12 -23.46 9.75
N ARG A 144 20.13 -23.54 8.42
CA ARG A 144 19.51 -22.50 7.57
C ARG A 144 17.99 -22.56 7.74
N SER A 145 17.47 -21.62 8.52
CA SER A 145 16.04 -21.49 8.82
C SER A 145 15.44 -20.32 8.05
N TYR A 146 14.29 -20.56 7.43
CA TYR A 146 13.55 -19.58 6.64
C TYR A 146 12.11 -19.51 7.14
N THR A 147 11.53 -18.31 7.10
CA THR A 147 10.08 -18.10 7.23
C THR A 147 9.56 -17.67 5.86
N VAL A 148 8.91 -18.59 5.16
CA VAL A 148 8.45 -18.37 3.78
C VAL A 148 6.97 -18.01 3.74
N LYS A 149 6.57 -17.18 2.78
CA LYS A 149 5.18 -16.80 2.52
C LYS A 149 4.57 -17.77 1.53
N LEU A 150 3.37 -18.26 1.84
CA LEU A 150 2.65 -19.25 1.04
C LEU A 150 1.37 -18.64 0.47
N ASP A 151 1.07 -18.93 -0.79
CA ASP A 151 -0.24 -18.69 -1.38
C ASP A 151 -1.21 -19.79 -0.94
N SER A 152 -2.05 -19.50 0.05
CA SER A 152 -3.05 -20.45 0.56
C SER A 152 -4.16 -20.77 -0.46
N ALA A 153 -4.33 -19.95 -1.51
CA ALA A 153 -5.29 -20.21 -2.57
C ALA A 153 -4.70 -21.10 -3.69
N ASN A 154 -3.37 -21.13 -3.83
CA ASN A 154 -2.69 -21.86 -4.91
C ASN A 154 -1.72 -22.93 -4.39
N GLN A 155 -2.27 -23.95 -3.71
CA GLN A 155 -1.53 -25.13 -3.27
C GLN A 155 -0.26 -24.82 -2.45
N TYR A 156 -0.25 -23.74 -1.66
CA TYR A 156 0.91 -23.33 -0.87
C TYR A 156 2.16 -23.04 -1.70
N GLN A 157 1.99 -22.46 -2.90
CA GLN A 157 3.11 -21.94 -3.67
C GLN A 157 3.89 -20.90 -2.85
N ILE A 158 5.24 -20.96 -2.87
CA ILE A 158 6.06 -19.94 -2.21
C ILE A 158 6.04 -18.68 -3.06
N LEU A 159 5.82 -17.57 -2.37
CA LEU A 159 5.82 -16.24 -2.97
C LEU A 159 7.16 -15.54 -2.75
N PRO A 160 7.51 -14.52 -3.56
CA PRO A 160 8.68 -13.69 -3.29
C PRO A 160 8.68 -13.15 -1.86
N ALA A 161 9.84 -13.05 -1.22
CA ALA A 161 9.96 -12.53 0.14
C ALA A 161 9.42 -11.10 0.25
N LYS A 162 9.57 -10.32 -0.82
CA LYS A 162 9.02 -8.96 -0.94
C LYS A 162 7.51 -8.88 -1.18
N ALA A 163 6.82 -10.01 -1.38
CA ALA A 163 5.36 -10.03 -1.56
C ALA A 163 4.68 -9.44 -0.31
N ARG A 164 3.74 -8.52 -0.51
CA ARG A 164 2.98 -7.89 0.57
C ARG A 164 1.48 -8.00 0.25
N PRO A 165 0.63 -8.28 1.25
CA PRO A 165 -0.81 -8.18 1.05
C PRO A 165 -1.13 -6.76 0.60
N GLN A 166 -1.77 -6.64 -0.56
CA GLN A 166 -2.30 -5.38 -1.02
C GLN A 166 -3.57 -5.06 -0.25
N GLY A 167 -3.60 -3.87 0.31
CA GLY A 167 -4.78 -3.25 0.91
C GLY A 167 -5.05 -1.89 0.30
N ARG A 168 -5.89 -1.14 1.00
CA ARG A 168 -6.22 0.24 0.69
C ARG A 168 -5.95 1.11 1.91
N LEU A 169 -5.52 2.35 1.68
CA LEU A 169 -5.50 3.41 2.67
C LEU A 169 -6.57 4.43 2.29
N VAL A 170 -7.54 4.61 3.17
CA VAL A 170 -8.57 5.65 3.09
C VAL A 170 -8.08 6.85 3.88
N ILE A 171 -8.03 7.99 3.22
CA ILE A 171 -7.56 9.27 3.77
C ILE A 171 -8.77 10.20 3.86
N ILE A 172 -9.01 10.76 5.04
CA ILE A 172 -10.17 11.58 5.34
C ILE A 172 -9.71 12.94 5.83
N ASP A 173 -10.20 14.00 5.17
CA ASP A 173 -10.12 15.38 5.65
C ASP A 173 -11.37 15.66 6.50
N PRO A 174 -11.30 15.74 7.84
CA PRO A 174 -12.48 15.89 8.68
C PRO A 174 -13.27 17.17 8.34
N LEU A 175 -14.60 17.08 8.33
CA LEU A 175 -15.46 18.24 8.12
C LEU A 175 -15.31 19.24 9.28
N PRO A 176 -15.29 20.57 9.00
CA PRO A 176 -15.22 21.56 10.06
C PRO A 176 -16.49 21.53 10.92
N GLY A 177 -16.32 21.65 12.24
CA GLY A 177 -17.43 21.72 13.19
C GLY A 177 -18.16 20.40 13.44
N MET A 178 -17.54 19.25 13.15
CA MET A 178 -18.07 17.94 13.53
C MET A 178 -18.38 17.86 15.03
N ASN A 179 -19.50 17.21 15.36
CA ASN A 179 -19.82 16.88 16.74
C ASN A 179 -19.06 15.61 17.16
N ILE A 180 -17.91 15.79 17.81
CA ILE A 180 -17.06 14.70 18.28
C ILE A 180 -17.38 14.41 19.75
N LYS A 181 -17.80 13.18 20.03
CA LYS A 181 -17.93 12.70 21.40
C LYS A 181 -16.60 12.09 21.86
N ASP A 182 -15.92 12.76 22.78
CA ASP A 182 -14.64 12.30 23.30
C ASP A 182 -14.82 11.34 24.48
N PHE A 183 -14.28 10.13 24.32
CA PHE A 183 -14.18 9.10 25.35
C PHE A 183 -12.71 8.77 25.70
N ALA A 184 -11.74 9.35 24.98
CA ALA A 184 -10.32 9.10 25.22
C ALA A 184 -9.94 9.52 26.64
N LEU A 185 -9.12 8.71 27.29
CA LEU A 185 -8.58 8.93 28.64
C LEU A 185 -7.06 9.13 28.56
N ASP A 186 -6.39 9.62 29.61
CA ASP A 186 -4.92 9.79 29.54
C ASP A 186 -4.15 8.45 29.73
N GLU A 187 -4.82 7.39 30.20
CA GLU A 187 -4.23 6.06 30.36
C GLU A 187 -4.69 5.08 29.27
N GLY A 188 -3.71 4.38 28.69
CA GLY A 188 -3.89 3.44 27.60
C GLY A 188 -4.80 2.26 27.94
N ASP A 189 -5.45 1.77 26.90
CA ASP A 189 -6.61 0.89 26.90
C ASP A 189 -6.28 -0.60 27.21
N LEU A 190 -5.52 -0.89 28.27
CA LEU A 190 -5.06 -2.27 28.56
C LEU A 190 -6.07 -3.11 29.38
N THR A 191 -7.00 -2.48 30.09
CA THR A 191 -7.93 -3.18 31.00
C THR A 191 -9.41 -2.83 30.80
N ASP A 192 -9.73 -1.77 30.07
CA ASP A 192 -11.12 -1.28 29.86
C ASP A 192 -11.35 -0.81 28.42
N LEU A 193 -11.28 -1.78 27.50
CA LEU A 193 -11.37 -1.66 26.04
C LEU A 193 -12.43 -0.66 25.59
N GLN A 194 -12.01 0.53 25.15
CA GLN A 194 -12.94 1.62 24.81
C GLN A 194 -13.76 1.30 23.55
N TYR A 195 -13.15 0.62 22.57
CA TYR A 195 -13.87 0.16 21.37
C TYR A 195 -14.91 -0.93 21.66
N HIS A 196 -14.88 -1.58 22.84
CA HIS A 196 -15.92 -2.51 23.28
C HIS A 196 -17.12 -1.84 23.97
N LYS A 197 -17.08 -0.53 24.21
CA LYS A 197 -18.19 0.23 24.83
C LYS A 197 -19.30 0.54 23.82
N VAL A 198 -19.76 -0.48 23.12
CA VAL A 198 -20.73 -0.41 22.00
C VAL A 198 -21.98 0.39 22.38
N ASP A 199 -22.55 0.15 23.57
CA ASP A 199 -23.73 0.87 24.03
C ASP A 199 -23.46 2.38 24.18
N GLN A 200 -22.28 2.78 24.64
CA GLN A 200 -21.93 4.20 24.81
C GLN A 200 -21.73 4.89 23.46
N ILE A 201 -21.11 4.18 22.51
CA ILE A 201 -20.93 4.63 21.12
C ILE A 201 -22.29 4.81 20.45
N GLU A 202 -23.18 3.83 20.57
CA GLU A 202 -24.53 3.89 20.02
C GLU A 202 -25.29 5.09 20.60
N GLN A 203 -25.26 5.28 21.92
CA GLN A 203 -25.89 6.45 22.57
C GLN A 203 -25.29 7.77 22.10
N ALA A 204 -23.97 7.83 21.86
CA ALA A 204 -23.35 9.03 21.30
C ALA A 204 -23.91 9.37 19.92
N PHE A 205 -24.01 8.38 19.02
CA PHE A 205 -24.59 8.60 17.68
C PHE A 205 -26.08 8.93 17.73
N LEU A 206 -26.86 8.29 18.61
CA LEU A 206 -28.26 8.64 18.84
C LEU A 206 -28.44 10.07 19.37
N SER A 207 -27.47 10.55 20.17
CA SER A 207 -27.44 11.94 20.65
C SER A 207 -26.97 12.95 19.59
N GLY A 208 -26.64 12.49 18.39
CA GLY A 208 -26.26 13.33 17.26
C GLY A 208 -24.76 13.56 17.13
N ALA A 209 -23.91 12.74 17.75
CA ALA A 209 -22.48 12.74 17.46
C ALA A 209 -22.22 12.28 16.01
N ASP A 210 -21.31 12.95 15.32
CA ASP A 210 -20.84 12.55 13.99
C ASP A 210 -19.72 11.49 14.11
N CYS A 211 -18.91 11.62 15.17
CA CYS A 211 -17.75 10.81 15.44
C CYS A 211 -17.57 10.59 16.94
N VAL A 212 -16.95 9.48 17.31
CA VAL A 212 -16.42 9.23 18.67
C VAL A 212 -14.89 9.28 18.62
N ARG A 213 -14.24 9.73 19.70
CA ARG A 213 -12.77 9.67 19.86
C ARG A 213 -12.46 8.76 21.04
N ILE A 214 -11.55 7.81 20.84
CA ILE A 214 -11.13 6.83 21.85
C ILE A 214 -9.60 6.70 21.87
N ASN A 215 -9.07 6.11 22.94
CA ASN A 215 -7.79 5.42 22.88
C ASN A 215 -8.02 4.01 22.33
N ASP A 216 -7.13 3.57 21.47
CA ASP A 216 -7.09 2.22 20.91
C ASP A 216 -5.64 1.69 20.99
N PHE A 217 -5.45 0.43 20.66
CA PHE A 217 -4.12 -0.16 20.47
C PHE A 217 -4.08 -1.03 19.22
N CYS A 218 -2.94 -0.97 18.56
CA CYS A 218 -2.57 -1.94 17.54
C CYS A 218 -1.57 -2.95 18.11
N GLN A 219 -1.49 -4.14 17.49
CA GLN A 219 -0.46 -5.12 17.82
C GLN A 219 0.72 -4.97 16.86
N SER A 220 1.91 -4.85 17.42
CA SER A 220 3.19 -4.90 16.72
C SER A 220 3.93 -6.18 17.10
N SER A 221 4.60 -6.81 16.12
CA SER A 221 5.47 -7.95 16.41
C SER A 221 6.63 -7.59 17.34
N ASP A 222 7.07 -6.33 17.28
CA ASP A 222 8.31 -5.86 17.91
C ASP A 222 8.01 -5.18 19.25
N PHE A 223 6.90 -4.43 19.34
CA PHE A 223 6.55 -3.63 20.52
C PHE A 223 5.36 -4.18 21.32
N GLY A 224 4.66 -5.21 20.84
CA GLY A 224 3.44 -5.70 21.47
C GLY A 224 2.27 -4.73 21.29
N ASN A 225 1.55 -4.38 22.35
CA ASN A 225 0.43 -3.45 22.26
C ASN A 225 0.95 -2.02 22.18
N VAL A 226 0.57 -1.29 21.13
CA VAL A 226 0.94 0.11 20.98
C VAL A 226 -0.29 1.00 20.88
N GLY A 227 -0.42 1.89 21.87
CA GLY A 227 -1.56 2.79 22.01
C GLY A 227 -1.54 3.92 20.99
N HIS A 228 -2.73 4.33 20.55
CA HIS A 228 -2.94 5.49 19.69
C HIS A 228 -4.36 6.05 19.85
N ILE A 229 -4.58 7.25 19.33
CA ILE A 229 -5.94 7.80 19.22
C ILE A 229 -6.63 7.20 18.01
N SER A 230 -7.91 6.88 18.18
CA SER A 230 -8.79 6.40 17.12
C SER A 230 -10.07 7.22 17.08
N TYR A 231 -10.52 7.51 15.86
CA TYR A 231 -11.75 8.23 15.56
C TYR A 231 -12.73 7.29 14.88
N GLY A 232 -13.92 7.11 15.45
CA GLY A 232 -14.98 6.25 14.94
C GLY A 232 -16.10 7.07 14.30
N TYR A 233 -16.19 7.06 12.97
CA TYR A 233 -17.22 7.80 12.24
C TYR A 233 -18.53 7.03 12.16
N SER A 234 -19.64 7.72 12.35
CA SER A 234 -20.96 7.16 12.02
C SER A 234 -21.13 6.97 10.50
N ALA A 235 -22.03 6.06 10.10
CA ALA A 235 -22.39 5.85 8.69
C ALA A 235 -22.81 7.15 7.97
N LYS A 236 -23.54 8.00 8.68
CA LYS A 236 -24.01 9.30 8.17
C LYS A 236 -22.83 10.25 7.96
N ALA A 237 -21.93 10.34 8.94
CA ALA A 237 -20.77 11.22 8.85
C ALA A 237 -19.86 10.82 7.69
N ILE A 238 -19.50 9.54 7.55
CA ILE A 238 -18.61 9.10 6.45
C ILE A 238 -19.24 9.36 5.07
N ALA A 239 -20.55 9.15 4.92
CA ALA A 239 -21.26 9.47 3.68
C ALA A 239 -21.25 10.97 3.36
N GLN A 240 -21.33 11.84 4.38
CA GLN A 240 -21.22 13.29 4.20
C GLN A 240 -19.82 13.72 3.77
N HIS A 241 -18.76 13.15 4.36
CA HIS A 241 -17.38 13.43 3.97
C HIS A 241 -17.15 13.03 2.50
N GLN A 242 -17.64 11.86 2.11
CA GLN A 242 -17.51 11.40 0.74
C GLN A 242 -18.28 12.29 -0.25
N ALA A 243 -19.52 12.65 0.06
CA ALA A 243 -20.30 13.57 -0.76
C ALA A 243 -19.66 14.95 -0.89
N ALA A 244 -18.88 15.37 0.11
CA ALA A 244 -18.11 16.61 0.11
C ALA A 244 -16.75 16.49 -0.62
N GLY A 245 -16.36 15.31 -1.12
CA GLY A 245 -15.06 15.08 -1.74
C GLY A 245 -13.90 15.12 -0.73
N ARG A 246 -14.15 14.74 0.52
CA ARG A 246 -13.16 14.72 1.62
C ARG A 246 -12.67 13.32 1.99
N VAL A 247 -12.94 12.34 1.13
CA VAL A 247 -12.49 10.96 1.28
C VAL A 247 -11.75 10.58 0.02
N LEU A 248 -10.51 10.14 0.18
CA LEU A 248 -9.66 9.61 -0.88
C LEU A 248 -9.27 8.19 -0.54
N THR A 249 -9.09 7.34 -1.55
CA THR A 249 -8.55 5.99 -1.36
C THR A 249 -7.32 5.81 -2.24
N ILE A 250 -6.24 5.30 -1.65
CA ILE A 250 -5.00 4.94 -2.34
C ILE A 250 -4.67 3.47 -2.09
N SER A 251 -3.89 2.85 -2.98
CA SER A 251 -3.31 1.53 -2.73
C SER A 251 -2.32 1.60 -1.58
N ALA A 252 -2.33 0.59 -0.72
CA ALA A 252 -1.43 0.54 0.43
C ALA A 252 -0.95 -0.88 0.71
N THR A 253 0.20 -0.98 1.34
CA THR A 253 0.75 -2.25 1.82
C THR A 253 0.75 -2.29 3.34
N ARG A 254 0.75 -3.48 3.93
CA ARG A 254 0.96 -3.61 5.37
C ARG A 254 2.29 -2.96 5.79
N ARG A 255 2.26 -2.28 6.93
CA ARG A 255 3.42 -1.83 7.69
C ARG A 255 3.36 -2.38 9.12
N ASP A 256 4.52 -2.54 9.76
CA ASP A 256 4.63 -2.78 11.19
C ASP A 256 5.38 -1.61 11.82
N TRP A 257 5.26 -1.46 13.14
CA TRP A 257 6.03 -0.52 13.94
C TRP A 257 7.42 -1.11 14.15
N THR A 258 8.39 -0.76 13.30
CA THR A 258 9.76 -1.27 13.44
C THR A 258 10.73 -0.23 13.99
N ALA A 259 10.42 1.07 13.87
CA ALA A 259 11.22 2.14 14.48
C ALA A 259 10.36 3.38 14.79
N LEU A 260 10.24 3.73 16.08
CA LEU A 260 9.51 4.93 16.52
C LEU A 260 10.40 6.17 16.67
N SER A 261 11.68 6.06 16.29
CA SER A 261 12.65 7.11 16.59
C SER A 261 12.56 8.32 15.68
N ASN A 262 11.74 8.29 14.61
CA ASN A 262 11.60 9.39 13.68
C ASN A 262 10.12 9.67 13.38
N SER A 263 9.65 10.88 13.67
CA SER A 263 8.30 11.34 13.32
C SER A 263 8.02 11.28 11.82
N GLU A 264 9.05 11.31 10.98
CA GLU A 264 8.93 11.12 9.53
C GLU A 264 8.44 9.71 9.16
N GLU A 265 8.63 8.70 10.03
CA GLU A 265 8.16 7.33 9.78
C GLU A 265 6.63 7.17 9.89
N LEU A 266 5.94 8.16 10.47
CA LEU A 266 4.47 8.18 10.52
C LEU A 266 3.85 8.34 9.12
N MET A 267 4.62 8.86 8.17
CA MET A 267 4.29 8.93 6.74
C MET A 267 4.84 7.69 6.02
N THR A 268 3.95 6.81 5.59
CA THR A 268 4.36 5.59 4.90
C THR A 268 4.81 5.88 3.48
N ALA A 269 5.64 5.00 2.89
CA ALA A 269 6.03 5.15 1.49
C ALA A 269 4.81 5.18 0.55
N ASP A 270 3.75 4.43 0.85
CA ASP A 270 2.53 4.43 0.03
C ASP A 270 1.86 5.82 0.02
N PHE A 271 1.81 6.50 1.18
CA PHE A 271 1.30 7.87 1.28
C PHE A 271 2.24 8.88 0.59
N MET A 272 3.54 8.74 0.79
CA MET A 272 4.55 9.61 0.19
C MET A 272 4.56 9.50 -1.34
N ASP A 273 4.46 8.29 -1.90
CA ASP A 273 4.42 8.04 -3.34
C ASP A 273 3.15 8.63 -3.97
N TRP A 274 2.00 8.49 -3.29
CA TRP A 274 0.78 9.17 -3.70
C TRP A 274 0.95 10.68 -3.67
N HIS A 275 1.43 11.26 -2.57
CA HIS A 275 1.60 12.70 -2.45
C HIS A 275 2.57 13.23 -3.53
N PHE A 276 3.68 12.54 -3.75
CA PHE A 276 4.64 12.88 -4.80
C PHE A 276 4.01 12.84 -6.19
N SER A 277 3.16 11.84 -6.48
CA SER A 277 2.41 11.81 -7.73
C SER A 277 1.55 13.07 -7.92
N THR A 278 0.91 13.58 -6.86
CA THR A 278 0.10 14.80 -6.96
C THR A 278 0.96 16.06 -7.16
N VAL A 279 2.18 16.08 -6.65
CA VAL A 279 3.14 17.17 -6.87
C VAL A 279 3.61 17.20 -8.32
N LEU A 280 3.97 16.04 -8.87
CA LEU A 280 4.36 15.94 -10.27
C LEU A 280 3.20 16.27 -11.22
N ASP A 281 1.96 15.95 -10.86
CA ASP A 281 0.75 16.33 -11.62
C ASP A 281 0.57 17.84 -11.68
N ALA A 282 0.72 18.51 -10.54
CA ALA A 282 0.65 19.96 -10.44
C ALA A 282 1.74 20.64 -11.28
N ILE A 283 2.99 20.15 -11.20
CA ILE A 283 4.09 20.63 -12.04
C ILE A 283 3.77 20.46 -13.53
N ALA A 284 3.27 19.28 -13.94
CA ALA A 284 2.94 19.01 -15.34
C ALA A 284 1.83 19.91 -15.90
N LYS A 285 1.02 20.51 -15.02
CA LYS A 285 -0.08 21.42 -15.32
C LYS A 285 0.28 22.90 -15.12
N ASP A 286 1.55 23.20 -14.87
CA ASP A 286 2.02 24.56 -14.57
C ASP A 286 1.31 25.20 -13.36
N GLU A 287 0.93 24.37 -12.38
CA GLU A 287 0.35 24.84 -11.13
C GLU A 287 1.46 25.25 -10.13
N GLU A 288 1.15 26.21 -9.27
CA GLU A 288 2.10 26.68 -8.26
C GLU A 288 2.33 25.60 -7.19
N VAL A 289 3.55 25.05 -7.15
CA VAL A 289 4.01 24.13 -6.12
C VAL A 289 5.04 24.84 -5.24
N PRO A 290 4.80 24.97 -3.92
CA PRO A 290 5.79 25.55 -3.02
C PRO A 290 7.07 24.72 -3.03
N SER A 291 8.21 25.38 -3.01
CA SER A 291 9.49 24.71 -3.18
C SER A 291 9.82 23.79 -2.00
N GLU A 292 9.37 24.11 -0.79
CA GLU A 292 9.45 23.23 0.37
C GLU A 292 8.71 21.90 0.17
N VAL A 293 7.69 21.86 -0.69
CA VAL A 293 6.96 20.63 -1.03
C VAL A 293 7.77 19.77 -1.98
N VAL A 294 8.42 20.38 -2.98
CA VAL A 294 9.33 19.68 -3.90
C VAL A 294 10.52 19.11 -3.13
N MET A 295 11.13 19.92 -2.26
CA MET A 295 12.27 19.49 -1.43
C MET A 295 11.93 18.37 -0.45
N ALA A 296 10.68 18.31 0.04
CA ALA A 296 10.23 17.21 0.89
C ALA A 296 10.23 15.84 0.18
N HIS A 297 10.39 15.81 -1.15
CA HIS A 297 10.50 14.61 -1.98
C HIS A 297 11.89 14.43 -2.61
N GLY A 298 12.93 15.09 -2.08
CA GLY A 298 14.28 15.12 -2.66
C GLY A 298 14.80 13.75 -3.15
N GLU A 299 14.78 12.72 -2.30
CA GLU A 299 15.25 11.37 -2.69
C GLU A 299 14.46 10.78 -3.87
N ARG A 300 13.12 10.93 -3.86
CA ARG A 300 12.25 10.42 -4.94
C ARG A 300 12.48 11.18 -6.24
N LEU A 301 12.78 12.47 -6.13
CA LEU A 301 13.08 13.33 -7.26
C LEU A 301 14.43 12.97 -7.86
N ASP A 302 15.47 12.81 -7.02
CA ASP A 302 16.80 12.39 -7.43
C ASP A 302 16.77 11.04 -8.17
N ASP A 303 15.99 10.08 -7.67
CA ASP A 303 15.80 8.77 -8.32
C ASP A 303 15.20 8.90 -9.73
N ILE A 304 14.25 9.82 -9.94
CA ILE A 304 13.66 10.09 -11.26
C ILE A 304 14.67 10.82 -12.16
N LEU A 305 15.34 11.85 -11.64
CA LEU A 305 16.29 12.69 -12.39
C LEU A 305 17.57 11.93 -12.78
N ALA A 306 17.91 10.85 -12.09
CA ALA A 306 18.97 9.93 -12.49
C ALA A 306 18.68 9.18 -13.80
N GLY A 307 17.43 9.22 -14.28
CA GLY A 307 17.02 8.64 -15.56
C GLY A 307 17.51 9.43 -16.78
N HIS A 308 17.31 8.87 -17.97
CA HIS A 308 17.73 9.53 -19.21
C HIS A 308 16.77 10.69 -19.56
N PRO A 309 17.25 11.91 -19.87
CA PRO A 309 16.41 13.11 -20.02
C PRO A 309 15.25 13.00 -21.02
N ASN A 310 15.43 12.20 -22.08
CA ASN A 310 14.41 11.98 -23.11
C ASN A 310 13.38 10.88 -22.78
N LEU A 311 13.42 10.29 -21.59
CA LEU A 311 12.43 9.32 -21.16
C LEU A 311 11.27 10.01 -20.43
N PRO A 312 10.04 9.47 -20.53
CA PRO A 312 8.91 9.92 -19.72
C PRO A 312 9.20 9.78 -18.23
N VAL A 313 8.75 10.75 -17.45
CA VAL A 313 8.66 10.65 -15.99
C VAL A 313 7.65 9.57 -15.63
N THR A 314 8.12 8.48 -15.01
CA THR A 314 7.27 7.39 -14.54
C THR A 314 7.22 7.31 -13.02
N TYR A 315 6.04 7.11 -12.46
CA TYR A 315 5.82 7.01 -11.01
C TYR A 315 4.64 6.07 -10.73
N SER A 316 4.47 5.70 -9.46
CA SER A 316 3.39 4.83 -9.00
C SER A 316 2.11 5.62 -8.80
N ALA A 317 0.99 5.08 -9.25
CA ALA A 317 -0.35 5.61 -9.01
C ALA A 317 -1.31 4.52 -8.56
N THR A 318 -2.42 4.93 -7.95
CA THR A 318 -3.49 4.00 -7.57
C THR A 318 -4.48 3.84 -8.71
N LEU A 319 -4.64 2.60 -9.19
CA LEU A 319 -5.76 2.20 -10.03
C LEU A 319 -6.93 1.79 -9.14
N ASP A 320 -7.98 2.63 -9.06
CA ASP A 320 -9.29 2.23 -8.57
C ASP A 320 -10.16 1.74 -9.76
N PRO A 321 -10.52 0.45 -9.83
CA PRO A 321 -11.31 -0.06 -10.94
C PRO A 321 -12.72 0.57 -11.05
N ASN A 322 -13.21 1.25 -10.02
CA ASN A 322 -14.51 1.91 -10.03
C ASN A 322 -14.51 3.22 -10.83
N ASP A 323 -13.34 3.82 -11.08
CA ASP A 323 -13.21 5.04 -11.88
C ASP A 323 -13.32 4.79 -13.39
N PHE A 324 -13.37 3.51 -13.79
CA PHE A 324 -13.38 3.04 -15.16
C PHE A 324 -14.71 2.36 -15.47
N ALA A 325 -15.25 2.62 -16.66
CA ALA A 325 -16.36 1.84 -17.20
C ALA A 325 -15.95 0.36 -17.34
N ARG A 326 -16.94 -0.55 -17.31
CA ARG A 326 -16.70 -1.96 -17.63
C ARG A 326 -16.25 -2.09 -19.08
N ARG A 327 -15.28 -2.97 -19.33
CA ARG A 327 -14.70 -3.21 -20.64
C ARG A 327 -14.60 -4.70 -20.91
N ALA A 328 -14.68 -5.08 -22.18
CA ALA A 328 -14.38 -6.45 -22.58
C ALA A 328 -12.87 -6.70 -22.40
N ALA A 329 -12.54 -7.83 -21.78
CA ALA A 329 -11.17 -8.26 -21.54
C ALA A 329 -11.04 -9.76 -21.78
N ASP A 330 -9.84 -10.20 -22.14
CA ASP A 330 -9.52 -11.63 -22.29
C ASP A 330 -9.57 -12.34 -20.92
N GLU A 331 -10.40 -13.38 -20.81
CA GLU A 331 -10.65 -14.06 -19.53
C GLU A 331 -9.40 -14.75 -18.96
N GLN A 332 -8.53 -15.29 -19.82
CA GLN A 332 -7.30 -15.96 -19.38
C GLN A 332 -6.31 -14.95 -18.82
N LEU A 333 -6.17 -13.79 -19.48
CA LEU A 333 -5.33 -12.70 -19.02
C LEU A 333 -5.87 -12.09 -17.71
N VAL A 334 -7.20 -11.95 -17.60
CA VAL A 334 -7.85 -11.51 -16.35
C VAL A 334 -7.49 -12.46 -15.21
N GLU A 335 -7.68 -13.78 -15.36
CA GLU A 335 -7.38 -14.72 -14.26
C GLU A 335 -5.88 -14.72 -13.90
N LYS A 336 -5.00 -14.61 -14.90
CA LYS A 336 -3.56 -14.47 -14.66
C LYS A 336 -3.23 -13.22 -13.84
N LEU A 337 -3.85 -12.08 -14.16
CA LEU A 337 -3.65 -10.84 -13.41
C LEU A 337 -4.29 -10.90 -12.02
N ARG A 338 -5.46 -11.53 -11.87
CA ARG A 338 -6.09 -11.76 -10.56
C ARG A 338 -5.16 -12.54 -9.63
N ALA A 339 -4.52 -13.60 -10.13
CA ALA A 339 -3.53 -14.35 -9.37
C ALA A 339 -2.38 -13.45 -8.88
N LYS A 340 -1.86 -12.56 -9.74
CA LYS A 340 -0.83 -11.58 -9.37
C LYS A 340 -1.29 -10.56 -8.33
N ILE A 341 -2.52 -10.04 -8.46
CA ILE A 341 -3.12 -9.09 -7.51
C ILE A 341 -3.30 -9.71 -6.11
N ARG A 342 -3.70 -10.99 -6.05
CA ARG A 342 -3.83 -11.71 -4.77
C ARG A 342 -2.53 -11.77 -4.02
N VAL A 343 -1.42 -11.94 -4.75
CA VAL A 343 -0.07 -12.09 -4.17
C VAL A 343 0.74 -10.80 -4.11
N GLY A 344 0.17 -9.68 -4.56
CA GLY A 344 0.85 -8.38 -4.58
C GLY A 344 2.00 -8.29 -5.59
N ASP A 345 2.07 -9.16 -6.59
CA ASP A 345 3.09 -9.17 -7.65
C ASP A 345 2.65 -8.29 -8.84
N MET A 346 2.34 -7.02 -8.57
CA MET A 346 1.70 -6.12 -9.52
C MET A 346 2.60 -5.03 -10.12
N VAL A 347 3.91 -5.10 -9.88
CA VAL A 347 4.84 -4.13 -10.46
C VAL A 347 5.11 -4.50 -11.92
N SER A 348 4.21 -4.07 -12.82
CA SER A 348 4.55 -3.97 -14.24
C SER A 348 5.63 -2.90 -14.35
N GLN A 349 6.82 -3.26 -14.83
CA GLN A 349 7.86 -2.26 -15.13
C GLN A 349 7.41 -1.28 -16.22
N ARG A 350 6.43 -1.65 -17.04
CA ARG A 350 5.88 -0.82 -18.10
C ARG A 350 4.69 0.00 -17.58
N ALA A 351 4.69 1.30 -17.88
CA ALA A 351 3.52 2.15 -17.68
C ALA A 351 2.39 1.77 -18.64
N LEU A 352 1.24 1.43 -18.09
CA LEU A 352 0.01 1.06 -18.82
C LEU A 352 -1.08 2.14 -18.70
N PHE A 353 -0.85 3.13 -17.86
CA PHE A 353 -1.78 4.21 -17.56
C PHE A 353 -1.07 5.54 -17.66
N ALA A 354 -1.86 6.59 -17.76
CA ALA A 354 -1.42 7.97 -17.71
C ALA A 354 -2.41 8.81 -16.90
N TYR A 355 -1.94 9.88 -16.29
CA TYR A 355 -2.84 10.94 -15.84
C TYR A 355 -3.11 11.91 -17.00
N ASN A 356 -4.39 12.23 -17.20
CA ASN A 356 -4.80 13.23 -18.18
C ASN A 356 -4.76 14.65 -17.59
N GLU A 357 -5.06 15.66 -18.41
CA GLU A 357 -5.10 17.08 -18.01
C GLU A 357 -6.07 17.36 -16.85
N GLN A 358 -7.07 16.50 -16.61
CA GLN A 358 -7.98 16.63 -15.45
C GLN A 358 -7.45 15.95 -14.17
N GLY A 359 -6.23 15.40 -14.18
CA GLY A 359 -5.69 14.63 -13.05
C GLY A 359 -6.41 13.30 -12.85
N LYS A 360 -7.07 12.78 -13.90
CA LYS A 360 -7.72 11.47 -13.86
C LYS A 360 -6.81 10.42 -14.49
N LEU A 361 -6.65 9.28 -13.80
CA LEU A 361 -5.98 8.12 -14.35
C LEU A 361 -6.78 7.54 -15.52
N VAL A 362 -6.13 7.38 -16.67
CA VAL A 362 -6.70 6.84 -17.91
C VAL A 362 -5.78 5.77 -18.50
N PRO A 363 -6.32 4.82 -19.28
CA PRO A 363 -5.47 3.86 -20.01
C PRO A 363 -4.72 4.61 -21.11
N CYS A 364 -3.43 4.30 -21.29
CA CYS A 364 -2.61 5.02 -22.27
C CYS A 364 -2.73 4.48 -23.71
N GLY A 365 -3.39 3.33 -23.90
CA GLY A 365 -3.64 2.73 -25.21
C GLY A 365 -2.44 2.00 -25.80
N LEU A 366 -1.36 1.82 -25.03
CA LEU A 366 -0.16 1.12 -25.46
C LEU A 366 -0.35 -0.41 -25.48
N ASP A 367 -1.24 -0.91 -24.61
CA ASP A 367 -1.63 -2.31 -24.57
C ASP A 367 -3.06 -2.43 -24.03
N ASN A 368 -4.03 -2.09 -24.87
CA ASN A 368 -5.46 -2.12 -24.52
C ASN A 368 -5.93 -3.46 -23.93
N SER A 369 -5.33 -4.58 -24.37
CA SER A 369 -5.69 -5.90 -23.86
C SER A 369 -5.28 -6.05 -22.40
N THR A 370 -4.03 -5.73 -22.07
CA THR A 370 -3.52 -5.79 -20.70
C THR A 370 -4.14 -4.73 -19.81
N GLU A 371 -4.34 -3.51 -20.31
CA GLU A 371 -5.00 -2.42 -19.59
C GLU A 371 -6.43 -2.80 -19.16
N ASN A 372 -7.25 -3.28 -20.10
CA ASN A 372 -8.63 -3.69 -19.81
C ASN A 372 -8.65 -4.91 -18.88
N ALA A 373 -7.79 -5.90 -19.10
CA ALA A 373 -7.70 -7.08 -18.25
C ALA A 373 -7.28 -6.73 -16.82
N LEU A 374 -6.39 -5.74 -16.64
CA LEU A 374 -5.99 -5.29 -15.31
C LEU A 374 -7.14 -4.59 -14.57
N ILE A 375 -7.86 -3.70 -15.23
CA ILE A 375 -9.04 -3.03 -14.67
C ILE A 375 -10.07 -4.07 -14.21
N GLU A 376 -10.42 -5.04 -15.07
CA GLU A 376 -11.39 -6.09 -14.73
C GLU A 376 -10.87 -7.02 -13.62
N ALA A 377 -9.58 -7.38 -13.64
CA ALA A 377 -8.98 -8.19 -12.59
C ALA A 377 -9.03 -7.50 -11.21
N ALA A 378 -8.65 -6.22 -11.15
CA ALA A 378 -8.73 -5.43 -9.92
C ALA A 378 -10.18 -5.30 -9.42
N ARG A 379 -11.14 -5.13 -10.33
CA ARG A 379 -12.58 -5.08 -10.01
C ARG A 379 -13.08 -6.38 -9.40
N LEU A 380 -12.76 -7.52 -10.02
CA LEU A 380 -13.17 -8.84 -9.55
C LEU A 380 -12.55 -9.20 -8.21
N GLU A 381 -11.30 -8.78 -7.97
CA GLU A 381 -10.66 -8.91 -6.67
C GLU A 381 -11.14 -7.87 -5.65
N GLY A 382 -11.91 -6.85 -6.06
CA GLY A 382 -12.37 -5.76 -5.20
C GLY A 382 -11.21 -4.99 -4.57
N LYS A 383 -10.11 -4.81 -5.31
CA LYS A 383 -8.90 -4.14 -4.84
C LYS A 383 -8.60 -2.89 -5.65
N VAL A 384 -7.98 -1.92 -4.98
CA VAL A 384 -7.22 -0.87 -5.62
C VAL A 384 -5.78 -1.36 -5.78
N VAL A 385 -5.14 -1.08 -6.90
CA VAL A 385 -3.81 -1.67 -7.20
C VAL A 385 -2.82 -0.58 -7.62
N PRO A 386 -1.55 -0.68 -7.19
CA PRO A 386 -0.52 0.23 -7.68
C PRO A 386 -0.21 -0.08 -9.14
N VAL A 387 -0.07 0.96 -9.95
CA VAL A 387 0.31 0.88 -11.37
C VAL A 387 1.37 1.92 -11.70
N ASN A 388 2.30 1.57 -12.58
CA ASN A 388 3.20 2.58 -13.16
C ASN A 388 2.43 3.42 -14.18
N THR A 389 2.62 4.73 -14.10
CA THR A 389 1.96 5.73 -14.94
C THR A 389 2.96 6.80 -15.37
N TYR A 390 2.57 7.65 -16.32
CA TYR A 390 3.25 8.90 -16.64
C TYR A 390 2.24 10.04 -16.74
N PHE A 391 2.71 11.29 -16.72
CA PHE A 391 1.85 12.46 -16.98
C PHE A 391 1.74 12.72 -18.46
N ILE A 392 0.52 13.03 -18.93
CA ILE A 392 0.29 13.60 -20.25
C ILE A 392 0.03 15.09 -20.07
N THR A 393 0.88 15.93 -20.67
CA THR A 393 0.73 17.39 -20.70
C THR A 393 -0.52 17.79 -21.49
N GLU A 394 -0.94 19.06 -21.41
CA GLU A 394 -2.04 19.59 -22.23
C GLU A 394 -1.83 19.36 -23.75
N ALA A 395 -0.57 19.29 -24.19
CA ALA A 395 -0.20 18.99 -25.57
C ALA A 395 -0.35 17.50 -25.96
N GLY A 396 -0.81 16.65 -25.05
CA GLY A 396 -0.94 15.21 -25.27
C GLY A 396 0.39 14.45 -25.26
N GLN A 397 1.48 15.09 -24.80
CA GLN A 397 2.82 14.49 -24.74
C GLN A 397 3.18 14.06 -23.32
N PRO A 398 3.99 13.00 -23.15
CA PRO A 398 4.47 12.65 -21.82
C PRO A 398 5.39 13.75 -21.26
N LEU A 399 5.28 14.08 -19.97
CA LEU A 399 6.29 14.88 -19.28
C LEU A 399 7.63 14.14 -19.31
N LEU A 400 8.68 14.78 -19.83
CA LEU A 400 10.01 14.20 -19.93
C LEU A 400 10.87 14.55 -18.70
N ILE A 401 11.82 13.67 -18.39
CA ILE A 401 12.75 13.87 -17.26
C ILE A 401 13.53 15.19 -17.41
N GLY A 402 13.99 15.53 -18.62
CA GLY A 402 14.72 16.79 -18.85
C GLY A 402 13.86 18.05 -18.65
N GLU A 403 12.55 17.97 -18.89
CA GLU A 403 11.61 19.08 -18.64
C GLU A 403 11.39 19.25 -17.14
N LEU A 404 11.24 18.14 -16.40
CA LEU A 404 11.16 18.16 -14.94
C LEU A 404 12.43 18.74 -14.30
N GLU A 405 13.61 18.37 -14.80
CA GLU A 405 14.90 18.88 -14.32
C GLU A 405 14.99 20.42 -14.45
N GLU A 406 14.48 20.99 -15.54
CA GLU A 406 14.46 22.43 -15.76
C GLU A 406 13.59 23.15 -14.72
N VAL A 407 12.36 22.65 -14.47
CA VAL A 407 11.45 23.21 -13.46
C VAL A 407 12.07 23.17 -12.06
N VAL A 408 12.67 22.05 -11.68
CA VAL A 408 13.32 21.89 -10.36
C VAL A 408 14.46 22.91 -10.21
N ARG A 409 15.28 23.07 -11.24
CA ARG A 409 16.39 24.05 -11.23
C ARG A 409 15.91 25.49 -11.10
N GLU A 410 14.79 25.84 -11.72
CA GLU A 410 14.19 27.17 -11.60
C GLU A 410 13.67 27.44 -10.19
N LEU A 411 13.03 26.46 -9.56
CA LEU A 411 12.55 26.55 -8.17
C LEU A 411 13.70 26.71 -7.18
N ASP A 412 14.79 25.95 -7.35
CA ASP A 412 16.00 26.10 -6.54
C ASP A 412 16.59 27.51 -6.66
N ALA A 413 16.72 28.03 -7.89
CA ALA A 413 17.22 29.38 -8.12
C ALA A 413 16.30 30.46 -7.51
N GLN A 414 14.99 30.23 -7.49
CA GLN A 414 14.03 31.12 -6.83
C GLN A 414 14.18 31.11 -5.31
N ASN A 415 14.42 29.94 -4.71
CA ASN A 415 14.70 29.80 -3.28
C ASN A 415 15.96 30.54 -2.87
N GLU A 416 17.07 30.33 -3.57
CA GLU A 416 18.33 31.01 -3.27
C GLU A 416 18.18 32.54 -3.28
N ARG A 417 17.39 33.07 -4.23
CA ARG A 417 17.08 34.50 -4.30
C ARG A 417 16.23 34.98 -3.13
N ASN A 418 15.26 34.18 -2.68
CA ASN A 418 14.41 34.50 -1.54
C ASN A 418 15.21 34.50 -0.24
N ASP A 419 16.08 33.51 -0.03
CA ASP A 419 16.96 33.42 1.13
C ASP A 419 17.97 34.58 1.17
N ALA A 420 18.57 34.93 0.03
CA ALA A 420 19.44 36.09 -0.07
C ALA A 420 18.72 37.39 0.30
N ARG A 421 17.45 37.55 -0.11
CA ARG A 421 16.62 38.71 0.26
C ARG A 421 16.29 38.73 1.75
N LEU A 422 15.92 37.61 2.35
CA LEU A 422 15.65 37.48 3.78
C LEU A 422 16.89 37.82 4.62
N ASN A 423 18.05 37.26 4.26
CA ASN A 423 19.32 37.52 4.94
C ASN A 423 19.76 38.99 4.80
N SER A 424 19.50 39.64 3.66
CA SER A 424 19.78 41.06 3.47
C SER A 424 18.91 41.99 4.33
N ARG A 425 17.73 41.53 4.79
CA ARG A 425 16.83 42.29 5.66
C ARG A 425 17.10 42.09 7.15
N LEU A 426 17.76 40.99 7.53
CA LEU A 426 18.03 40.63 8.93
C LEU A 426 19.40 41.12 9.44
N MET A 427 20.25 41.66 8.56
CA MET A 427 21.48 42.34 8.95
C MET A 427 21.15 43.79 9.34
N PRO A 428 21.21 44.19 10.63
CA PRO A 428 21.07 45.59 11.01
C PRO A 428 22.25 46.38 10.44
N ALA A 429 21.96 47.60 9.97
CA ALA A 429 22.95 48.54 9.45
C ALA A 429 23.99 48.98 10.49
#